data_AF-N1QDB9-F1
#
_entry.id   AF-N1QDB9-F1
#
_cell.length_a   1.000
_cell.length_b   1.000
_cell.length_c   1.000
_cell.angle_alpha   90.00
_cell.angle_beta   90.00
_cell.angle_gamma   90.00
#
_symmetry.space_group_name_H-M   'P 1'
#
loop_
_entity.id
_entity.type
_entity.pdbx_description
1 polymer ?
#
loop_
_entity_poly.entity_id
_entity_poly.type
_entity_poly.pdbx_seq_one_letter_code
_entity_poly.pdbx_strand_id
1 'polypeptide(L)'
;MKCLATGDVAAVKACVREADVVCCTVPSQEPLFQDEDLMRGSAVAGRPRKQPYISAIGSWQPDMIELDPALLRRVVSEKDAFNPIAKDCGGAIIVDDRTAVSEHTGEILQSGLLLEQMVELGSVLEMMEKKNSGEDDHHARLEAWLREGYVVYKSVGVALTDLASGEAILELAKKHEGMGTLVTDL
;
A
#
# COMPACT_ATOMS: atom_id res chain seq x y z
N MET A 1 -18.26 -10.63 7.13
CA MET A 1 -17.38 -11.01 6.00
C MET A 1 -18.21 -11.85 5.04
N LYS A 2 -18.43 -11.41 3.81
CA LYS A 2 -19.19 -12.15 2.78
C LYS A 2 -18.18 -12.74 1.81
N CYS A 3 -18.17 -14.06 1.66
CA CYS A 3 -17.40 -14.72 0.60
C CYS A 3 -18.20 -14.64 -0.71
N LEU A 4 -17.57 -14.21 -1.79
CA LEU A 4 -18.15 -14.21 -3.13
C LEU A 4 -17.76 -15.51 -3.84
N ALA A 5 -18.68 -16.08 -4.63
CA ALA A 5 -18.39 -17.29 -5.38
C ALA A 5 -17.38 -17.01 -6.49
N THR A 6 -16.54 -18.01 -6.79
CA THR A 6 -15.59 -17.95 -7.89
C THR A 6 -16.31 -17.68 -9.21
N GLY A 7 -15.85 -16.69 -9.98
CA GLY A 7 -16.42 -16.33 -11.28
C GLY A 7 -17.53 -15.28 -11.28
N ASP A 8 -18.00 -14.83 -10.10
CA ASP A 8 -18.97 -13.71 -10.02
C ASP A 8 -18.27 -12.34 -10.14
N VAL A 9 -17.74 -12.07 -11.33
CA VAL A 9 -16.96 -10.85 -11.64
C VAL A 9 -17.76 -9.59 -11.37
N ALA A 10 -19.08 -9.61 -11.64
CA ALA A 10 -19.95 -8.46 -11.41
C ALA A 10 -20.11 -8.15 -9.91
N ALA A 11 -20.31 -9.17 -9.08
CA ALA A 11 -20.37 -8.99 -7.63
C ALA A 11 -19.03 -8.53 -7.05
N VAL A 12 -17.91 -9.02 -7.57
CA VAL A 12 -16.56 -8.58 -7.16
C VAL A 12 -16.38 -7.10 -7.49
N LYS A 13 -16.66 -6.67 -8.73
CA LYS A 13 -16.57 -5.25 -9.13
C LYS A 13 -17.46 -4.35 -8.26
N ALA A 14 -18.69 -4.77 -7.99
CA ALA A 14 -19.58 -4.03 -7.09
C ALA A 14 -19.03 -3.94 -5.67
N CYS A 15 -18.43 -5.03 -5.16
CA CYS A 15 -17.81 -5.05 -3.83
C CYS A 15 -16.59 -4.12 -3.76
N VAL A 16 -15.70 -4.18 -4.75
CA VAL A 16 -14.50 -3.33 -4.85
C VAL A 16 -14.88 -1.85 -4.88
N ARG A 17 -15.90 -1.49 -5.68
CA ARG A 17 -16.40 -0.10 -5.76
C ARG A 17 -16.83 0.46 -4.40
N GLU A 18 -17.48 -0.36 -3.58
CA GLU A 18 -18.05 0.06 -2.30
C GLU A 18 -17.10 -0.10 -1.10
N ALA A 19 -16.01 -0.86 -1.24
CA ALA A 19 -15.11 -1.23 -0.15
C ALA A 19 -14.31 -0.05 0.42
N ASP A 20 -14.25 0.16 1.73
CA ASP A 20 -13.37 1.20 2.31
C ASP A 20 -11.88 0.82 2.29
N VAL A 21 -11.60 -0.49 2.20
CA VAL A 21 -10.27 -1.09 2.13
C VAL A 21 -10.27 -2.21 1.11
N VAL A 22 -9.25 -2.23 0.25
CA VAL A 22 -9.00 -3.31 -0.72
C VAL A 22 -7.62 -3.90 -0.44
N CYS A 23 -7.57 -5.21 -0.14
CA CYS A 23 -6.32 -5.93 0.07
C CYS A 23 -6.10 -6.93 -1.07
N CYS A 24 -5.05 -6.74 -1.83
CA CYS A 24 -4.62 -7.59 -2.93
C CYS A 24 -3.47 -8.48 -2.43
N THR A 25 -3.64 -9.78 -2.62
CA THR A 25 -2.73 -10.83 -2.12
C THR A 25 -2.56 -11.97 -3.15
N VAL A 26 -2.71 -11.64 -4.43
CA VAL A 26 -2.75 -12.60 -5.54
C VAL A 26 -1.53 -12.36 -6.46
N PRO A 27 -0.69 -13.38 -6.72
CA PRO A 27 0.38 -13.29 -7.71
C PRO A 27 -0.20 -13.40 -9.12
N SER A 28 -0.95 -12.38 -9.54
CA SER A 28 -1.63 -12.34 -10.84
C SER A 28 -0.70 -11.85 -11.95
N GLN A 29 -1.00 -12.22 -13.21
CA GLN A 29 -0.34 -11.70 -14.41
C GLN A 29 -1.21 -10.68 -15.16
N GLU A 30 -2.40 -10.38 -14.62
CA GLU A 30 -3.33 -9.36 -15.11
C GLU A 30 -3.90 -8.55 -13.94
N PRO A 31 -4.22 -7.25 -14.12
CA PRO A 31 -4.80 -6.44 -13.06
C PRO A 31 -6.06 -7.08 -12.48
N LEU A 32 -6.17 -7.12 -11.14
CA LEU A 32 -7.31 -7.76 -10.45
C LEU A 32 -8.63 -7.00 -10.66
N PHE A 33 -8.52 -5.71 -10.93
CA PHE A 33 -9.61 -4.80 -11.26
C PHE A 33 -9.04 -3.63 -12.06
N GLN A 34 -9.92 -2.98 -12.82
CA GLN A 34 -9.55 -1.80 -13.60
C GLN A 34 -9.73 -0.53 -12.77
N ASP A 35 -9.08 0.56 -13.18
CA ASP A 35 -9.17 1.87 -12.53
C ASP A 35 -10.62 2.38 -12.39
N GLU A 36 -11.48 2.03 -13.35
CA GLU A 36 -12.91 2.35 -13.41
C GLU A 36 -13.74 1.57 -12.40
N ASP A 37 -13.30 0.37 -12.00
CA ASP A 37 -14.03 -0.44 -11.02
C ASP A 37 -14.03 0.24 -9.64
N LEU A 38 -12.99 1.04 -9.37
CA LEU A 38 -12.83 1.84 -8.15
C LEU A 38 -13.37 3.27 -8.27
N MET A 39 -13.79 3.71 -9.47
CA MET A 39 -14.41 5.03 -9.63
C MET A 39 -15.75 5.06 -8.90
N ARG A 40 -15.78 5.85 -7.82
CA ARG A 40 -16.97 6.12 -7.04
C ARG A 40 -17.78 7.24 -7.68
N GLY A 41 -19.10 7.08 -7.75
CA GLY A 41 -20.01 8.15 -8.18
C GLY A 41 -19.88 9.40 -7.30
N SER A 42 -20.30 10.55 -7.83
CA SER A 42 -20.17 11.83 -7.14
C SER A 42 -21.06 11.91 -5.89
N ALA A 43 -20.41 12.23 -4.76
CA ALA A 43 -20.93 12.65 -3.45
C ALA A 43 -22.13 11.89 -2.84
N VAL A 44 -21.92 11.34 -1.64
CA VAL A 44 -23.04 10.95 -0.76
C VAL A 44 -23.32 12.13 0.18
N ALA A 45 -24.53 12.68 0.12
CA ALA A 45 -24.97 13.78 0.99
C ALA A 45 -24.08 15.05 0.93
N GLY A 46 -23.57 15.39 -0.26
CA GLY A 46 -22.79 16.62 -0.48
C GLY A 46 -21.33 16.57 -0.01
N ARG A 47 -20.86 15.43 0.53
CA ARG A 47 -19.43 15.18 0.77
C ARG A 47 -18.87 14.27 -0.32
N PRO A 48 -17.67 14.56 -0.88
CA PRO A 48 -17.00 13.64 -1.76
C PRO A 48 -16.82 12.29 -1.04
N ARG A 49 -17.13 11.20 -1.73
CA ARG A 49 -16.97 9.87 -1.15
C ARG A 49 -15.48 9.58 -1.05
N LYS A 50 -15.02 9.23 0.15
CA LYS A 50 -13.63 8.88 0.42
C LYS A 50 -13.18 7.75 -0.50
N GLN A 51 -11.97 7.84 -1.05
CA GLN A 51 -11.37 6.77 -1.83
C GLN A 51 -10.94 5.62 -0.91
N PRO A 52 -10.92 4.37 -1.39
CA PRO A 52 -10.47 3.25 -0.58
C PRO A 52 -8.98 3.36 -0.25
N TYR A 53 -8.61 2.82 0.90
CA TYR A 53 -7.22 2.41 1.11
C TYR A 53 -6.96 1.12 0.33
N ILE A 54 -5.85 1.05 -0.40
CA ILE A 54 -5.45 -0.13 -1.17
C ILE A 54 -4.12 -0.65 -0.64
N SER A 55 -4.06 -1.92 -0.28
CA SER A 55 -2.84 -2.65 0.01
C SER A 55 -2.61 -3.69 -1.07
N ALA A 56 -1.47 -3.68 -1.75
CA ALA A 56 -1.12 -4.64 -2.79
C ALA A 56 0.25 -5.28 -2.49
N ILE A 57 0.23 -6.58 -2.19
CA ILE A 57 1.40 -7.31 -1.70
C ILE A 57 1.61 -8.66 -2.41
N GLY A 58 0.71 -9.05 -3.31
CA GLY A 58 0.72 -10.32 -4.01
C GLY A 58 1.64 -10.36 -5.23
N SER A 59 1.86 -9.23 -5.91
CA SER A 59 2.81 -9.14 -7.04
C SER A 59 4.20 -8.67 -6.59
N TRP A 60 5.22 -9.51 -6.81
CA TRP A 60 6.60 -9.25 -6.40
C TRP A 60 7.64 -9.62 -7.49
N GLN A 61 7.17 -9.99 -8.68
CA GLN A 61 8.01 -10.20 -9.86
C GLN A 61 7.59 -9.26 -11.01
N PRO A 62 8.51 -8.92 -11.93
CA PRO A 62 8.22 -7.99 -13.02
C PRO A 62 7.04 -8.38 -13.93
N ASP A 63 6.78 -9.68 -14.08
CA ASP A 63 5.67 -10.23 -14.87
C ASP A 63 4.36 -10.36 -14.07
N MET A 64 4.39 -10.06 -12.76
CA MET A 64 3.21 -10.05 -11.89
C MET A 64 2.64 -8.65 -11.74
N ILE A 65 1.32 -8.56 -11.70
CA ILE A 65 0.58 -7.31 -11.56
C ILE A 65 -0.74 -7.52 -10.82
N GLU A 66 -1.01 -6.69 -9.82
CA GLU A 66 -2.30 -6.69 -9.12
C GLU A 66 -3.13 -5.45 -9.42
N LEU A 67 -2.46 -4.31 -9.56
CA LEU A 67 -3.09 -3.00 -9.72
C LEU A 67 -3.02 -2.54 -11.17
N ASP A 68 -4.11 -1.96 -11.65
CA ASP A 68 -4.13 -1.26 -12.92
C ASP A 68 -3.11 -0.09 -12.91
N PRO A 69 -2.17 -0.02 -13.87
CA PRO A 69 -1.23 1.10 -13.97
C PRO A 69 -1.90 2.48 -14.06
N ALA A 70 -3.12 2.57 -14.61
CA ALA A 70 -3.89 3.81 -14.67
C ALA A 70 -4.31 4.32 -13.28
N LEU A 71 -4.57 3.40 -12.35
CA LEU A 71 -4.89 3.73 -10.97
C LEU A 71 -3.73 4.44 -10.27
N LEU A 72 -2.52 3.91 -10.42
CA LEU A 72 -1.34 4.51 -9.80
C LEU A 72 -1.08 5.91 -10.36
N ARG A 73 -1.22 6.09 -11.68
CA ARG A 73 -1.12 7.41 -12.31
C ARG A 73 -2.18 8.39 -11.79
N ARG A 74 -3.42 7.93 -11.59
CA ARG A 74 -4.50 8.77 -11.03
C ARG A 74 -4.17 9.21 -9.61
N VAL A 75 -3.77 8.29 -8.74
CA VAL A 75 -3.41 8.56 -7.34
C VAL A 75 -2.38 9.69 -7.23
N VAL A 76 -1.38 9.70 -8.10
CA VAL A 76 -0.29 10.69 -8.06
C VAL A 76 -0.58 11.98 -8.85
N SER A 77 -1.67 12.04 -9.62
CA SER A 77 -1.99 13.19 -10.47
C SER A 77 -3.29 13.91 -10.11
N GLU A 78 -4.06 13.38 -9.16
CA GLU A 78 -5.27 14.03 -8.66
C GLU A 78 -4.98 15.45 -8.13
N LYS A 79 -5.93 16.37 -8.34
CA LYS A 79 -5.76 17.79 -8.00
C LYS A 79 -5.43 18.02 -6.52
N ASP A 80 -6.02 17.22 -5.65
CA ASP A 80 -5.84 17.30 -4.20
C ASP A 80 -4.85 16.23 -3.69
N ALA A 81 -4.05 15.65 -4.60
CA ALA A 81 -3.04 14.67 -4.24
C ALA A 81 -1.94 15.31 -3.37
N PHE A 82 -1.43 14.53 -2.42
CA PHE A 82 -0.42 14.96 -1.47
C PHE A 82 0.80 14.07 -1.56
N ASN A 83 1.97 14.69 -1.58
CA ASN A 83 3.25 14.03 -1.52
C ASN A 83 4.02 14.57 -0.31
N PRO A 84 4.30 13.74 0.71
CA PRO A 84 4.93 14.21 1.94
C PRO A 84 6.42 14.54 1.76
N ILE A 85 7.07 14.03 0.71
CA ILE A 85 8.52 14.16 0.48
C ILE A 85 8.88 15.10 -0.69
N ALA A 86 7.97 15.36 -1.62
CA ALA A 86 8.22 16.20 -2.79
C ALA A 86 7.03 17.11 -3.13
N LYS A 87 7.12 18.38 -2.71
CA LYS A 87 6.01 19.36 -2.79
C LYS A 87 5.52 19.68 -4.21
N ASP A 88 6.37 19.52 -5.22
CA ASP A 88 6.08 19.89 -6.61
C ASP A 88 5.82 18.69 -7.54
N CYS A 89 5.80 17.46 -7.01
CA CYS A 89 5.73 16.22 -7.82
C CYS A 89 4.34 15.57 -7.86
N GLY A 90 3.29 16.28 -7.43
CA GLY A 90 1.92 15.75 -7.35
C GLY A 90 1.70 14.94 -6.07
N GLY A 91 1.05 13.78 -6.19
CA GLY A 91 0.83 12.82 -5.10
C GLY A 91 1.94 11.78 -4.96
N ALA A 92 1.77 10.89 -4.00
CA ALA A 92 2.65 9.75 -3.79
C ALA A 92 1.88 8.47 -3.43
N ILE A 93 2.51 7.32 -3.67
CA ILE A 93 2.12 6.04 -3.08
C ILE A 93 3.09 5.67 -1.94
N ILE A 94 2.64 4.84 -1.01
CA ILE A 94 3.47 4.30 0.06
C ILE A 94 4.07 2.98 -0.41
N VAL A 95 5.36 2.76 -0.14
CA VAL A 95 6.08 1.52 -0.50
C VAL A 95 6.89 0.99 0.67
N ASP A 96 7.29 -0.28 0.64
CA ASP A 96 8.28 -0.82 1.58
C ASP A 96 9.72 -0.42 1.21
N ASP A 97 10.10 -0.58 -0.06
CA ASP A 97 11.39 -0.19 -0.62
C ASP A 97 11.23 0.38 -2.03
N ARG A 98 11.66 1.62 -2.26
CA ARG A 98 11.45 2.32 -3.55
C ARG A 98 12.19 1.67 -4.72
N THR A 99 13.38 1.14 -4.48
CA THR A 99 14.21 0.54 -5.53
C THR A 99 13.63 -0.81 -5.91
N ALA A 100 13.32 -1.64 -4.91
CA ALA A 100 12.82 -2.98 -5.12
C ALA A 100 11.47 -2.97 -5.87
N VAL A 101 10.50 -2.15 -5.46
CA VAL A 101 9.21 -2.08 -6.17
C VAL A 101 9.36 -1.58 -7.62
N SER A 102 10.31 -0.68 -7.87
CA SER A 102 10.56 -0.11 -9.20
C SER A 102 11.19 -1.10 -10.17
N GLU A 103 11.93 -2.08 -9.65
CA GLU A 103 12.59 -3.12 -10.46
C GLU A 103 11.74 -4.39 -10.59
N HIS A 104 10.89 -4.69 -9.60
CA HIS A 104 10.31 -6.03 -9.44
C HIS A 104 8.78 -6.09 -9.52
N THR A 105 8.06 -5.02 -9.88
CA THR A 105 6.58 -5.07 -9.94
C THR A 105 6.02 -4.56 -11.25
N GLY A 106 5.13 -5.35 -11.86
CA GLY A 106 4.51 -5.01 -13.12
C GLY A 106 3.70 -3.71 -13.04
N GLU A 107 2.98 -3.47 -11.94
CA GLU A 107 2.21 -2.23 -11.78
C GLU A 107 3.07 -0.96 -11.76
N ILE A 108 4.26 -0.97 -11.14
CA ILE A 108 5.15 0.19 -11.08
C ILE A 108 5.85 0.37 -12.42
N LEU A 109 6.41 -0.70 -12.98
CA LEU A 109 7.08 -0.70 -14.29
C LEU A 109 6.15 -0.18 -15.40
N GLN A 110 4.90 -0.63 -15.42
CA GLN A 110 3.93 -0.25 -16.45
C GLN A 110 3.26 1.11 -16.18
N SER A 111 3.21 1.56 -14.93
CA SER A 111 2.64 2.87 -14.60
C SER A 111 3.59 4.02 -14.93
N GLY A 112 4.90 3.77 -14.90
CA GLY A 112 5.94 4.77 -15.14
C GLY A 112 6.05 5.79 -14.00
N LEU A 113 5.64 5.41 -12.78
CA LEU A 113 5.79 6.25 -11.60
C LEU A 113 7.28 6.53 -11.36
N LEU A 114 7.58 7.79 -11.04
CA LEU A 114 8.93 8.21 -10.69
C LEU A 114 9.21 7.87 -9.22
N LEU A 115 10.48 7.70 -8.87
CA LEU A 115 10.86 7.45 -7.49
C LEU A 115 10.31 8.54 -6.57
N GLU A 116 10.31 9.81 -6.96
CA GLU A 116 9.82 10.94 -6.17
C GLU A 116 8.32 10.86 -5.84
N GLN A 117 7.57 10.02 -6.56
CA GLN A 117 6.16 9.74 -6.33
C GLN A 117 5.94 8.51 -5.43
N MET A 118 7.00 8.03 -4.78
CA MET A 118 6.98 6.89 -3.86
C MET A 118 7.60 7.30 -2.53
N VAL A 119 6.88 7.09 -1.44
CA VAL A 119 7.38 7.33 -0.07
C VAL A 119 7.49 6.01 0.68
N GLU A 120 8.62 5.77 1.33
CA GLU A 120 8.82 4.57 2.12
C GLU A 120 8.00 4.63 3.42
N LEU A 121 7.41 3.50 3.81
CA LEU A 121 6.61 3.38 5.02
C LEU A 121 7.38 3.84 6.27
N GLY A 122 8.68 3.52 6.34
CA GLY A 122 9.55 3.96 7.43
C GLY A 122 9.64 5.48 7.55
N SER A 123 9.76 6.20 6.43
CA SER A 123 9.76 7.66 6.42
C SER A 123 8.41 8.25 6.85
N VAL A 124 7.31 7.62 6.44
CA VAL A 124 5.96 8.04 6.90
C VAL A 124 5.84 7.92 8.42
N LEU A 125 6.28 6.81 9.01
CA LEU A 125 6.26 6.60 10.46
C LEU A 125 7.14 7.64 11.19
N GLU A 126 8.34 7.91 10.67
CA GLU A 126 9.24 8.92 11.25
C GLU A 126 8.60 10.33 11.24
N MET A 127 7.94 10.72 10.14
CA MET A 127 7.22 12.00 10.05
C MET A 127 6.01 12.06 10.99
N MET A 128 5.37 10.93 11.29
CA MET A 128 4.27 10.83 12.26
C MET A 128 4.76 10.95 13.71
N GLU A 129 5.96 10.49 14.03
CA GLU A 129 6.52 10.58 15.39
C GLU A 129 7.08 11.98 15.70
N LYS A 130 7.66 12.65 14.71
CA LYS A 130 8.24 14.00 14.85
C LYS A 130 7.16 15.08 14.91
N LYS A 131 6.54 15.28 16.08
CA LYS A 131 5.77 16.51 16.39
C LYS A 131 6.71 17.69 16.59
N ASN A 132 7.27 18.25 15.51
CA ASN A 132 8.09 19.44 15.59
C ASN A 132 7.20 20.68 15.77
N SER A 133 7.47 21.47 16.81
CA SER A 133 6.76 22.70 17.23
C SER A 133 6.78 23.87 16.23
N GLY A 134 7.12 23.64 14.96
CA GLY A 134 7.13 24.61 13.87
C GLY A 134 6.66 24.08 12.51
N GLU A 135 6.30 22.78 12.41
CA GLU A 135 5.81 22.13 11.17
C GLU A 135 4.39 21.56 11.35
N ASP A 136 3.60 22.15 12.25
CA ASP A 136 2.23 21.71 12.57
C ASP A 136 1.34 21.56 11.33
N ASP A 137 1.50 22.43 10.32
CA ASP A 137 0.72 22.37 9.08
C ASP A 137 1.08 21.14 8.21
N HIS A 138 2.37 20.79 8.09
CA HIS A 138 2.78 19.63 7.30
C HIS A 138 2.35 18.33 7.97
N HIS A 139 2.53 18.24 9.29
CA HIS A 139 2.07 17.09 10.08
C HIS A 139 0.55 16.93 10.01
N ALA A 140 -0.22 18.02 10.17
CA ALA A 140 -1.67 17.98 10.03
C ALA A 140 -2.12 17.56 8.61
N ARG A 141 -1.39 17.97 7.56
CA ARG A 141 -1.66 17.55 6.18
C ARG A 141 -1.31 16.08 5.96
N LEU A 142 -0.22 15.58 6.54
CA LEU A 142 0.12 14.16 6.51
C LEU A 142 -0.96 13.30 7.19
N GLU A 143 -1.40 13.69 8.40
CA GLU A 143 -2.50 13.03 9.10
C GLU A 143 -3.80 13.05 8.29
N ALA A 144 -4.13 14.20 7.69
CA ALA A 144 -5.32 14.34 6.84
C ALA A 144 -5.23 13.46 5.59
N TRP A 145 -4.07 13.36 4.94
CA TRP A 145 -3.87 12.51 3.78
C TRP A 145 -3.97 11.02 4.13
N LEU A 146 -3.33 10.57 5.21
CA LEU A 146 -3.45 9.19 5.68
C LEU A 146 -4.89 8.83 6.06
N ARG A 147 -5.64 9.80 6.59
CA ARG A 147 -7.01 9.59 7.05
C ARG A 147 -8.05 9.69 5.95
N GLU A 148 -7.92 10.58 4.97
CA GLU A 148 -8.99 10.92 4.02
C GLU A 148 -8.54 10.86 2.54
N GLY A 149 -7.24 10.79 2.29
CA GLY A 149 -6.67 10.74 0.94
C GLY A 149 -6.81 9.38 0.25
N TYR A 150 -6.48 9.34 -1.04
CA TYR A 150 -6.38 8.10 -1.80
C TYR A 150 -5.02 7.44 -1.55
N VAL A 151 -4.96 6.58 -0.53
CA VAL A 151 -3.72 5.95 -0.08
C VAL A 151 -3.58 4.56 -0.70
N VAL A 152 -2.49 4.36 -1.43
CA VAL A 152 -2.08 3.04 -1.95
C VAL A 152 -0.76 2.66 -1.28
N TYR A 153 -0.73 1.46 -0.72
CA TYR A 153 0.46 0.80 -0.21
C TYR A 153 0.84 -0.35 -1.14
N LYS A 154 2.07 -0.32 -1.66
CA LYS A 154 2.65 -1.40 -2.48
C LYS A 154 3.83 -2.02 -1.76
N SER A 155 3.87 -3.35 -1.66
CA SER A 155 4.99 -4.08 -1.08
C SER A 155 5.44 -5.21 -2.01
N VAL A 156 6.75 -5.50 -1.96
CA VAL A 156 7.38 -6.69 -2.57
C VAL A 156 8.00 -7.62 -1.53
N GLY A 157 8.05 -7.19 -0.27
CA GLY A 157 8.70 -7.89 0.81
C GLY A 157 10.15 -7.43 0.96
N VAL A 158 10.50 -7.04 2.18
CA VAL A 158 11.86 -6.63 2.56
C VAL A 158 12.37 -7.54 3.66
N ALA A 159 13.65 -7.87 3.66
CA ALA A 159 14.24 -8.78 4.65
C ALA A 159 14.05 -8.33 6.12
N LEU A 160 13.78 -7.03 6.33
CA LEU A 160 13.50 -6.47 7.65
C LEU A 160 12.26 -7.10 8.31
N THR A 161 11.20 -7.41 7.56
CA THR A 161 10.00 -8.03 8.14
C THR A 161 10.27 -9.45 8.62
N ASP A 162 11.10 -10.20 7.89
CA ASP A 162 11.51 -11.55 8.26
C ASP A 162 12.41 -11.55 9.49
N LEU A 163 13.35 -10.60 9.56
CA LEU A 163 14.22 -10.43 10.73
C LEU A 163 13.41 -10.11 11.99
N ALA A 164 12.54 -9.11 11.93
CA ALA A 164 11.71 -8.71 13.07
C ALA A 164 10.79 -9.85 13.53
N SER A 165 10.19 -10.57 12.58
CA SER A 165 9.35 -11.73 12.89
C SER A 165 10.17 -12.87 13.50
N GLY A 166 11.36 -13.13 12.97
CA GLY A 166 12.29 -14.14 13.48
C GLY A 166 12.73 -13.85 14.91
N GLU A 167 13.10 -12.61 15.21
CA GLU A 167 13.46 -12.17 16.57
C GLU A 167 12.28 -12.37 17.54
N ALA A 168 11.07 -11.93 17.16
CA ALA A 168 9.88 -12.10 17.98
C ALA A 168 9.56 -13.59 18.24
N ILE A 169 9.69 -14.45 17.23
CA ILE A 169 9.51 -15.90 17.38
C ILE A 169 10.55 -16.47 18.36
N LEU A 170 11.82 -16.08 18.24
CA LEU A 170 12.88 -16.53 19.15
C LEU A 170 12.65 -16.07 20.59
N GLU A 171 12.17 -14.85 20.79
CA GLU A 171 11.81 -14.35 22.12
C GLU A 171 10.64 -15.11 22.74
N LEU A 172 9.63 -15.46 21.94
CA LEU A 172 8.51 -16.29 22.37
C LEU A 172 9.00 -17.70 22.72
N ALA A 173 9.84 -18.31 21.89
CA ALA A 173 10.40 -19.64 22.17
C ALA A 173 11.19 -19.67 23.49
N LYS A 174 12.01 -18.65 23.77
CA LYS A 174 12.75 -18.53 25.03
C LYS A 174 11.85 -18.46 26.27
N LYS A 175 10.60 -18.01 26.13
CA LYS A 175 9.61 -17.90 27.24
C LYS A 175 8.84 -19.19 27.48
N HIS A 176 8.89 -20.16 26.57
CA HIS A 176 8.17 -21.43 26.67
C HIS A 176 9.14 -22.60 26.86
N GLU A 177 9.06 -23.26 28.01
CA GLU A 177 9.86 -24.46 28.28
C GLU A 177 9.60 -25.55 27.23
N GLY A 178 10.67 -26.18 26.74
CA GLY A 178 10.59 -27.26 25.75
C GLY A 178 10.37 -26.81 24.31
N MET A 179 10.40 -25.50 24.00
CA MET A 179 10.29 -25.00 22.63
C MET A 179 11.68 -24.78 21.99
N GLY A 180 11.92 -25.43 20.84
CA GLY A 180 13.16 -25.31 20.07
C GLY A 180 14.22 -26.36 20.42
N THR A 181 15.30 -26.40 19.64
CA THR A 181 16.46 -27.28 19.88
C THR A 181 17.72 -26.52 19.55
N LEU A 182 18.68 -26.48 20.49
CA LEU A 182 19.99 -25.89 20.23
C LEU A 182 20.77 -26.83 19.31
N VAL A 183 21.10 -26.36 18.12
CA VAL A 183 22.03 -27.03 17.21
C VAL A 183 23.39 -26.38 17.42
N THR A 184 24.35 -27.14 17.94
CA THR A 184 25.75 -26.72 18.02
C THR A 184 26.51 -27.33 16.87
N ASP A 185 27.44 -26.58 16.28
CA ASP A 185 28.41 -27.15 15.34
C ASP A 185 29.20 -28.26 16.05
N LEU A 186 29.24 -29.45 15.46
CA LEU A 186 30.06 -30.57 15.92
C LEU A 186 31.55 -30.30 15.68
#